data_AF-A0A968AHC2-F1
#
_entry.id   AF-A0A968AHC2-F1
#
_cell.length_a   1.000
_cell.length_b   1.000
_cell.length_c   1.000
_cell.angle_alpha   90.00
_cell.angle_beta   90.00
_cell.angle_gamma   90.00
#
_symmetry.space_group_name_H-M   'P 1'
#
loop_
_entity.id
_entity.type
_entity.pdbx_description
1 polymer ?
#
loop_
_entity_poly.entity_id
_entity_poly.type
_entity_poly.pdbx_seq_one_letter_code
_entity_poly.pdbx_strand_id
1 'polypeptide(L)'
;MSKEYAKVEYIDVSTNLRHWNTLRFAELTIYIAITGAMLNIAFGKSTPLTMEFNLLIKIAGFIVSLLFWILQERTMTWWYTFVLRAAELEEVLEFEQYRKRPQGHKITGRVAMRLFFFLIMIFWIVSIFI
;
A
#
# COMPACT_ATOMS: atom_id res chain seq x y z
N MET A 1 6.94 -13.07 -30.74
CA MET A 1 8.01 -12.78 -29.75
C MET A 1 8.94 -13.98 -29.73
N SER A 2 10.28 -13.81 -29.75
CA SER A 2 11.20 -14.95 -29.59
C SER A 2 11.25 -15.40 -28.14
N LYS A 3 11.51 -16.70 -27.88
CA LYS A 3 11.66 -17.23 -26.51
C LYS A 3 12.80 -16.53 -25.75
N GLU A 4 13.89 -16.18 -26.44
CA GLU A 4 15.02 -15.42 -25.89
C GLU A 4 14.58 -14.06 -25.33
N TYR A 5 13.86 -13.28 -26.14
CA TYR A 5 13.35 -11.97 -25.74
C TYR A 5 12.31 -12.09 -24.62
N ALA A 6 11.39 -13.05 -24.73
CA ALA A 6 10.38 -13.30 -23.70
C ALA A 6 11.00 -13.60 -22.33
N LYS A 7 12.12 -14.34 -22.31
CA LYS A 7 12.86 -14.65 -21.09
C LYS A 7 13.49 -13.41 -20.46
N VAL A 8 14.10 -12.53 -21.27
CA VAL A 8 14.68 -11.27 -20.78
C VAL A 8 13.58 -10.39 -20.19
N GLU A 9 12.48 -10.19 -20.92
CA GLU A 9 11.34 -9.41 -20.44
C GLU A 9 10.75 -9.99 -19.16
N TYR A 10 10.65 -11.33 -19.05
CA TYR A 10 10.13 -12.00 -17.86
C TYR A 10 10.98 -11.72 -16.60
N ILE A 11 12.30 -11.65 -16.76
CA ILE A 11 13.23 -11.30 -15.67
C ILE A 11 13.02 -9.84 -15.24
N ASP A 12 12.86 -8.92 -16.20
CA ASP A 12 12.62 -7.50 -15.91
C ASP A 12 11.27 -7.29 -15.22
N VAL A 13 10.22 -7.95 -15.70
CA VAL A 13 8.89 -7.92 -15.09
C VAL A 13 8.93 -8.49 -13.66
N SER A 14 9.62 -9.61 -13.45
CA SER A 14 9.80 -10.21 -12.12
C SER A 14 10.57 -9.31 -11.16
N THR A 15 11.56 -8.58 -11.67
CA THR A 15 12.32 -7.59 -10.89
C THR A 15 11.44 -6.42 -10.48
N ASN A 16 10.63 -5.90 -11.40
CA ASN A 16 9.65 -4.85 -11.12
C ASN A 16 8.60 -5.31 -10.10
N LEU A 17 8.09 -6.55 -10.21
CA LEU A 17 7.15 -7.12 -9.24
C LEU A 17 7.72 -7.12 -7.82
N ARG A 18 8.98 -7.53 -7.68
CA ARG A 18 9.68 -7.50 -6.39
C ARG A 18 9.84 -6.07 -5.89
N HIS A 19 10.29 -5.17 -6.75
CA HIS A 19 10.47 -3.75 -6.42
C HIS A 19 9.17 -3.13 -5.87
N TRP A 20 8.05 -3.24 -6.58
CA TRP A 20 6.78 -2.67 -6.14
C TRP A 20 6.27 -3.31 -4.85
N ASN A 21 6.51 -4.61 -4.64
CA ASN A 21 6.13 -5.25 -3.38
C ASN A 21 6.97 -4.75 -2.20
N THR A 22 8.29 -4.57 -2.39
CA THR A 22 9.18 -3.98 -1.39
C THR A 22 8.79 -2.53 -1.09
N LEU A 23 8.51 -1.73 -2.12
CA LEU A 23 8.12 -0.33 -1.94
C LEU A 23 6.85 -0.21 -1.11
N ARG A 24 5.84 -1.04 -1.38
CA ARG A 24 4.59 -1.09 -0.61
C ARG A 24 4.80 -1.43 0.86
N PHE A 25 5.72 -2.34 1.15
CA PHE A 25 6.08 -2.68 2.52
C PHE A 25 6.81 -1.52 3.23
N ALA A 26 7.70 -0.83 2.51
CA ALA A 26 8.40 0.35 3.02
C ALA A 26 7.42 1.52 3.29
N GLU A 27 6.51 1.79 2.35
CA GLU A 27 5.45 2.80 2.49
C GLU A 27 4.60 2.53 3.74
N LEU A 28 4.18 1.29 3.98
CA LEU A 28 3.43 0.93 5.18
C LEU A 28 4.23 1.15 6.47
N THR A 29 5.52 0.83 6.46
CA THR A 29 6.41 1.03 7.62
C THR A 29 6.54 2.51 7.96
N ILE A 30 6.78 3.35 6.95
CA ILE A 30 6.86 4.81 7.10
C ILE A 30 5.54 5.35 7.63
N TYR A 31 4.41 4.89 7.06
CA TYR A 31 3.09 5.32 7.49
C TYR A 31 2.81 4.98 8.96
N ILE A 32 3.15 3.76 9.40
CA ILE A 32 3.00 3.36 10.81
C ILE A 32 3.86 4.22 11.72
N ALA A 33 5.10 4.51 11.34
CA ALA A 33 6.00 5.36 12.12
C ALA A 33 5.46 6.79 12.26
N ILE A 34 5.02 7.41 11.16
CA ILE A 34 4.42 8.75 11.17
C ILE A 34 3.14 8.75 12.00
N THR A 35 2.23 7.80 11.77
CA THR A 35 0.96 7.70 12.51
C THR A 35 1.21 7.51 13.99
N GLY A 36 2.13 6.63 14.38
CA GLY A 36 2.51 6.40 15.78
C GLY A 36 3.06 7.67 16.46
N ALA A 37 3.91 8.42 15.76
CA ALA A 37 4.42 9.71 16.26
C ALA A 37 3.29 10.73 16.45
N MET A 38 2.37 10.82 15.48
CA MET A 38 1.23 11.74 15.56
C MET A 38 0.26 11.37 16.69
N LEU A 39 -0.02 10.09 16.89
CA LEU A 39 -0.81 9.59 18.02
C LEU A 39 -0.15 9.93 19.35
N ASN A 40 1.16 9.75 19.46
CA ASN A 40 1.89 10.10 20.68
C ASN A 40 1.83 11.60 20.97
N ILE A 41 1.98 12.45 19.94
CA ILE A 41 1.87 13.91 20.08
C ILE A 41 0.46 14.33 20.50
N ALA A 42 -0.58 13.79 19.84
CA ALA A 42 -1.97 14.18 20.04
C ALA A 42 -2.57 13.65 21.36
N PHE A 43 -2.20 12.43 21.78
CA PHE A 43 -2.86 11.73 22.89
C PHE A 43 -1.91 11.24 24.00
N GLY A 44 -0.60 11.32 23.81
CA GLY A 44 0.39 10.79 24.75
C GLY A 44 0.84 11.75 25.85
N LYS A 45 0.36 13.01 25.85
CA LYS A 45 0.80 14.04 26.80
C LYS A 45 -0.16 14.17 27.98
N SER A 46 0.39 14.32 29.19
CA SER A 46 -0.36 14.67 30.39
C SER A 46 -0.83 16.11 30.39
N THR A 47 -0.07 17.00 29.76
CA THR A 47 -0.45 18.40 29.52
C THR A 47 -1.15 18.52 28.16
N PRO A 48 -2.40 19.00 28.11
CA PRO A 48 -3.12 19.14 26.85
C PRO A 48 -2.45 20.17 25.94
N LEU A 49 -2.42 19.85 24.64
CA LEU A 49 -2.00 20.79 23.60
C LEU A 49 -2.99 21.95 23.51
N THR A 50 -2.56 23.08 22.93
CA THR A 50 -3.51 24.12 22.54
C THR A 50 -4.53 23.55 21.55
N MET A 51 -5.78 24.01 21.62
CA MET A 51 -6.88 23.50 20.80
C MET A 51 -6.52 23.55 19.30
N GLU A 52 -5.95 24.66 18.85
CA GLU A 52 -5.51 24.89 17.47
C GLU A 52 -4.46 23.89 17.02
N PHE A 53 -3.44 23.64 17.85
CA PHE A 53 -2.36 22.71 17.52
C PHE A 53 -2.86 21.26 17.51
N ASN A 54 -3.73 20.88 18.46
CA ASN A 54 -4.35 19.56 18.48
C ASN A 54 -5.19 19.32 17.20
N LEU A 55 -5.98 20.32 16.79
CA LEU A 55 -6.78 20.26 15.57
C LEU A 55 -5.89 20.13 14.33
N LEU A 56 -4.82 20.90 14.24
CA LEU A 56 -3.84 20.81 13.15
C LEU A 56 -3.22 19.42 13.04
N ILE A 57 -2.80 18.80 14.15
CA ILE A 57 -2.25 17.44 14.14
C ILE A 57 -3.28 16.42 13.66
N LYS A 58 -4.54 16.51 14.10
CA LYS A 58 -5.60 15.59 13.65
C LYS A 58 -5.92 15.73 12.16
N ILE A 59 -5.98 16.97 11.65
CA ILE A 59 -6.16 17.24 10.21
C ILE A 59 -4.97 16.68 9.42
N ALA A 60 -3.74 16.92 9.89
CA ALA A 60 -2.55 16.38 9.26
C ALA A 60 -2.58 14.84 9.25
N GLY A 61 -3.06 14.20 10.31
CA GLY A 61 -3.18 12.74 10.40
C GLY A 61 -4.12 12.17 9.35
N PHE A 62 -5.26 12.83 9.13
CA PHE A 62 -6.18 12.50 8.04
C PHE A 62 -5.53 12.66 6.66
N ILE A 63 -4.86 13.80 6.40
CA ILE A 63 -4.19 14.07 5.12
C ILE A 63 -3.10 13.03 4.84
N VAL A 64 -2.26 12.72 5.82
CA VAL A 64 -1.21 11.69 5.69
C VAL A 64 -1.84 10.33 5.37
N SER A 65 -2.92 9.95 6.04
CA SER A 65 -3.65 8.71 5.78
C SER A 65 -4.17 8.63 4.34
N LEU A 66 -4.72 9.73 3.83
CA LEU A 66 -5.20 9.83 2.46
C LEU A 66 -4.06 9.72 1.44
N LEU A 67 -2.94 10.42 1.67
CA LEU A 67 -1.77 10.38 0.79
C LEU A 67 -1.20 8.96 0.70
N PHE A 68 -1.02 8.28 1.83
CA PHE A 68 -0.51 6.91 1.85
C PHE A 68 -1.50 5.89 1.29
N TRP A 69 -2.82 6.11 1.44
CA TRP A 69 -3.80 5.31 0.69
C TRP A 69 -3.53 5.44 -0.81
N ILE A 70 -3.48 6.67 -1.34
CA ILE A 70 -3.31 6.91 -2.78
C ILE A 70 -2.03 6.26 -3.30
N LEU A 71 -0.92 6.38 -2.56
CA LEU A 71 0.34 5.70 -2.88
C LEU A 71 0.15 4.19 -2.96
N GLN A 72 -0.48 3.57 -1.96
CA GLN A 72 -0.73 2.13 -1.91
C GLN A 72 -1.61 1.64 -3.07
N GLU A 73 -2.62 2.42 -3.50
CA GLU A 73 -3.45 2.08 -4.65
C GLU A 73 -2.69 2.18 -5.97
N ARG A 74 -1.83 3.20 -6.12
CA ARG A 74 -0.98 3.35 -7.31
C ARG A 74 0.01 2.20 -7.42
N THR A 75 0.77 1.92 -6.36
CA THR A 75 1.77 0.84 -6.36
C THR A 75 1.12 -0.53 -6.56
N MET A 76 -0.08 -0.75 -5.99
CA MET A 76 -0.85 -1.96 -6.23
C MET A 76 -1.29 -2.08 -7.70
N THR A 77 -1.71 -0.99 -8.33
CA THR A 77 -2.11 -0.98 -9.75
C THR A 77 -0.92 -1.37 -10.63
N TRP A 78 0.25 -0.76 -10.43
CA TRP A 78 1.47 -1.13 -11.14
C TRP A 78 1.83 -2.59 -10.95
N TRP A 79 1.79 -3.08 -9.70
CA TRP A 79 2.07 -4.48 -9.41
C TRP A 79 1.13 -5.43 -10.15
N TYR A 80 -0.18 -5.15 -10.21
CA TYR A 80 -1.13 -5.98 -10.96
C TYR A 80 -0.83 -6.00 -12.46
N THR A 81 -0.46 -4.85 -13.05
CA THR A 81 -0.07 -4.78 -14.46
C THR A 81 1.12 -5.70 -14.75
N PHE A 82 2.15 -5.68 -13.89
CA PHE A 82 3.30 -6.57 -14.05
C PHE A 82 2.96 -8.05 -13.81
N VAL A 83 2.01 -8.37 -12.91
CA VAL A 83 1.57 -9.78 -12.70
C VAL A 83 0.87 -10.30 -13.95
N LEU A 84 -0.01 -9.50 -14.54
CA LEU A 84 -0.71 -9.87 -15.77
C LEU A 84 0.28 -10.08 -16.91
N ARG A 85 1.24 -9.15 -17.06
CA ARG A 85 2.29 -9.29 -18.08
C ARG A 85 3.18 -10.52 -17.85
N ALA A 86 3.52 -10.82 -16.60
CA ALA A 86 4.27 -12.02 -16.27
C ALA A 86 3.51 -13.28 -16.71
N ALA A 87 2.21 -13.37 -16.40
CA ALA A 87 1.37 -14.50 -16.79
C ALA A 87 1.26 -14.66 -18.33
N GLU A 88 1.19 -13.57 -19.09
CA GLU A 88 1.24 -13.61 -20.56
C GLU A 88 2.57 -14.18 -21.08
N LEU A 89 3.69 -13.77 -20.49
CA LEU A 89 5.02 -14.26 -20.87
C LEU A 89 5.21 -15.74 -20.52
N GLU A 90 4.61 -16.21 -19.43
CA GLU A 90 4.63 -17.62 -19.05
C GLU A 90 3.96 -18.54 -20.07
N GLU A 91 2.97 -18.06 -20.84
CA GLU A 91 2.36 -18.85 -21.93
C GLU A 91 3.36 -19.17 -23.04
N VAL A 92 4.27 -18.25 -23.34
CA VAL A 92 5.33 -18.43 -24.36
C VAL A 92 6.49 -19.25 -23.81
N LEU A 93 6.79 -19.11 -22.53
CA LEU A 93 7.93 -19.75 -21.85
C LEU A 93 7.59 -21.11 -21.25
N GLU A 94 6.32 -21.52 -21.26
CA GLU A 94 5.82 -22.76 -20.66
C GLU A 94 6.05 -22.81 -19.13
N PHE A 95 6.00 -21.65 -18.48
CA PHE A 95 6.03 -21.50 -17.02
C PHE A 95 4.61 -21.42 -16.45
N GLU A 96 4.47 -21.50 -15.13
CA GLU A 96 3.15 -21.58 -14.48
C GLU A 96 3.02 -20.80 -13.15
N GLN A 97 4.03 -20.04 -12.73
CA GLN A 97 4.09 -19.41 -11.40
C GLN A 97 3.00 -18.35 -11.22
N TYR A 98 2.78 -17.50 -12.23
CA TYR A 98 1.79 -16.43 -12.20
C TYR A 98 0.47 -16.86 -12.85
N ARG A 99 0.52 -17.73 -13.86
CA ARG A 99 -0.66 -18.23 -14.59
C ARG A 99 -1.54 -19.15 -13.76
N LYS A 100 -0.95 -20.06 -12.96
CA LYS A 100 -1.70 -20.95 -12.06
C LYS A 100 -1.81 -20.39 -10.64
N ARG A 101 -1.51 -19.10 -10.45
CA ARG A 101 -1.57 -18.49 -9.13
C ARG A 101 -3.00 -18.62 -8.58
N PRO A 102 -3.18 -19.17 -7.36
CA PRO A 102 -4.51 -19.27 -6.77
C PRO A 102 -5.11 -17.87 -6.63
N GLN A 103 -6.33 -17.71 -7.15
CA GLN A 103 -7.06 -16.46 -6.94
C GLN A 103 -7.41 -16.34 -5.46
N GLY A 104 -7.13 -15.17 -4.87
CA GLY A 104 -7.38 -14.93 -3.45
C GLY A 104 -8.85 -15.19 -3.09
N HIS A 105 -9.08 -15.71 -1.89
CA HIS A 105 -10.43 -15.89 -1.32
C HIS A 105 -11.14 -14.52 -1.14
N LYS A 106 -12.34 -14.52 -0.53
CA LYS A 106 -13.19 -13.33 -0.34
C LYS A 106 -12.46 -12.10 0.22
N ILE A 107 -11.41 -12.28 1.02
CA ILE A 107 -10.55 -11.20 1.50
C ILE A 107 -9.23 -11.24 0.74
N THR A 108 -9.08 -10.32 -0.20
CA THR A 108 -7.81 -10.11 -0.89
C THR A 108 -6.95 -9.09 -0.15
N GLY A 109 -5.63 -9.12 -0.36
CA GLY A 109 -4.73 -8.11 0.21
C GLY A 109 -5.12 -6.68 -0.18
N ARG A 110 -5.75 -6.47 -1.34
CA ARG A 110 -6.32 -5.18 -1.76
C ARG A 110 -7.40 -4.72 -0.80
N VAL A 111 -8.38 -5.58 -0.52
CA VAL A 111 -9.50 -5.25 0.37
C VAL A 111 -8.98 -4.98 1.79
N ALA A 112 -8.07 -5.81 2.30
CA ALA A 112 -7.48 -5.62 3.62
C ALA A 112 -6.77 -4.26 3.75
N MET A 113 -5.96 -3.87 2.76
CA MET A 113 -5.28 -2.57 2.78
C MET A 113 -6.25 -1.39 2.68
N ARG A 114 -7.28 -1.47 1.83
CA ARG A 114 -8.32 -0.44 1.75
C ARG A 114 -9.05 -0.25 3.07
N LEU A 115 -9.45 -1.36 3.70
CA LEU A 115 -10.10 -1.32 5.02
C LEU A 115 -9.18 -0.72 6.08
N PHE A 116 -7.90 -1.09 6.09
CA PHE A 116 -6.92 -0.54 7.02
C PHE A 116 -6.82 0.99 6.91
N PHE A 117 -6.61 1.54 5.71
CA PHE A 117 -6.55 3.00 5.53
C PHE A 117 -7.89 3.68 5.80
N PHE A 118 -9.00 3.07 5.39
CA PHE A 118 -10.34 3.59 5.63
C PHE A 118 -10.64 3.72 7.13
N LEU A 119 -10.33 2.69 7.92
CA LEU A 119 -10.52 2.72 9.37
C LEU A 119 -9.68 3.80 10.04
N ILE A 120 -8.42 3.99 9.62
CA ILE A 120 -7.56 5.03 10.19
C ILE A 120 -8.02 6.44 9.80
N MET A 121 -8.52 6.63 8.57
CA MET A 121 -9.13 7.91 8.18
C MET A 121 -10.39 8.21 8.99
N ILE A 122 -11.27 7.21 9.20
CA ILE A 122 -12.43 7.37 10.10
C ILE A 122 -11.97 7.73 11.51
N PHE A 123 -10.95 7.06 12.03
CA PHE A 123 -10.37 7.37 13.32
C PHE A 123 -9.96 8.85 13.42
N TRP A 124 -9.23 9.38 12.43
CA TRP A 124 -8.84 10.80 12.43
C TRP A 124 -10.04 11.73 12.35
N ILE A 125 -11.06 11.42 11.54
CA ILE A 125 -12.29 12.21 11.45
C ILE A 125 -13.01 12.23 12.80
N VAL A 126 -13.24 11.06 13.41
CA VAL A 126 -13.91 10.96 14.71
C VAL A 126 -13.11 11.68 15.79
N SER A 127 -11.78 11.58 15.74
CA SER A 127 -10.90 12.24 16.70
C SER A 127 -11.02 13.76 16.69
N ILE A 128 -11.44 14.38 15.59
CA ILE A 128 -11.64 15.84 15.54
C ILE A 128 -12.73 16.29 16.52
N PHE A 129 -13.70 15.42 16.81
CA PHE A 129 -14.83 15.71 17.70
C PHE A 129 -14.60 15.29 19.16
N ILE A 130 -13.46 14.66 19.47
CA ILE A 130 -13.07 14.21 20.81
C ILE A 130 -11.88 15.05 21.29
#